data_AF-A0A1L4FRG8-F1
#
_entry.id   AF-A0A1L4FRG8-F1
#
_cell.length_a   1.000
_cell.length_b   1.000
_cell.length_c   1.000
_cell.angle_alpha   90.00
_cell.angle_beta   90.00
_cell.angle_gamma   90.00
#
_symmetry.space_group_name_H-M   'P 1'
#
loop_
_entity.id
_entity.type
_entity.pdbx_description
1 polymer ?
#
loop_
_entity_poly.entity_id
_entity_poly.type
_entity_poly.pdbx_seq_one_letter_code
_entity_poly.pdbx_strand_id
1 'polypeptide(L)' 'MKDKKDIETVDYYVNLFEQYHNFLTQNQKQVFQLYFYEDLSYSEIAEVLATSRTAAYDTLKKCLNKLEKIASKM' A
#
# COMPACT_ATOMS: atom_id res chain seq x y z
N MET A 1 11.34 8.65 -14.57
CA MET A 1 10.33 8.12 -13.62
C MET A 1 11.14 7.28 -12.64
N LYS A 2 11.27 7.69 -11.37
CA LYS A 2 12.11 6.95 -10.41
C LYS A 2 11.52 5.56 -10.19
N ASP A 3 12.37 4.57 -10.37
CA ASP A 3 12.07 3.18 -10.60
C ASP A 3 11.17 2.51 -9.55
N LYS A 4 10.45 1.51 -10.07
CA LYS A 4 9.64 0.55 -9.33
C LYS A 4 10.40 0.08 -8.08
N LYS A 5 9.79 0.35 -6.91
CA LYS A 5 9.90 -0.46 -5.68
C LYS A 5 11.32 -1.01 -5.45
N ASP A 6 12.20 -0.17 -4.89
CA ASP A 6 13.45 -0.67 -4.34
C ASP A 6 13.14 -1.85 -3.38
N ILE A 7 13.90 -2.94 -3.51
CA ILE A 7 13.67 -4.19 -2.76
C ILE A 7 13.63 -3.90 -1.25
N GLU A 8 14.49 -2.99 -0.76
CA GLU A 8 14.54 -2.60 0.65
C GLU A 8 13.24 -1.89 1.09
N THR A 9 12.63 -1.09 0.20
CA THR A 9 11.37 -0.41 0.48
C THR A 9 10.20 -1.39 0.53
N VAL A 10 10.21 -2.40 -0.35
CA VAL A 10 9.18 -3.44 -0.36
C VAL A 10 9.22 -4.25 0.92
N ASP A 11 10.39 -4.78 1.27
CA ASP A 11 10.56 -5.61 2.46
C ASP A 11 10.12 -4.86 3.73
N TYR A 12 10.54 -3.60 3.87
CA TYR A 12 10.14 -2.74 4.97
C TYR A 12 8.61 -2.62 5.12
N TYR A 13 7.91 -2.24 4.05
CA TYR A 13 6.46 -2.02 4.13
C TYR A 13 5.68 -3.32 4.27
N VAL A 14 6.15 -4.42 3.67
CA VAL A 14 5.56 -5.75 3.86
C VAL A 14 5.67 -6.17 5.33
N ASN A 15 6.84 -6.00 5.94
CA ASN A 15 7.04 -6.30 7.36
C ASN A 15 6.10 -5.47 8.27
N LEU A 16 5.98 -4.16 8.01
CA LEU A 16 5.04 -3.32 8.75
C LEU A 16 3.59 -3.76 8.55
N PHE A 17 3.23 -4.15 7.33
CA PHE A 17 1.88 -4.60 7.01
C PHE A 17 1.54 -5.90 7.76
N GLU A 18 2.41 -6.90 7.77
CA GLU A 18 2.19 -8.14 8.53
C GLU A 18 1.92 -7.86 10.01
N GLN A 19 2.66 -6.92 10.62
CA GLN A 19 2.47 -6.54 12.02
C GLN A 19 1.20 -5.72 12.27
N TYR A 20 0.88 -4.78 11.38
CA TYR A 20 -0.08 -3.70 11.67
C TYR A 20 -1.29 -3.65 10.74
N HIS A 21 -1.46 -4.60 9.82
CA HIS A 21 -2.58 -4.60 8.87
C HIS A 21 -3.93 -4.52 9.57
N ASN A 22 -4.10 -5.12 10.75
CA ASN A 22 -5.36 -5.10 11.51
C ASN A 22 -5.85 -3.69 11.87
N PHE A 23 -4.97 -2.69 11.89
CA PHE A 23 -5.34 -1.30 12.13
C PHE A 23 -5.77 -0.56 10.86
N LEU A 24 -5.57 -1.13 9.67
CA LEU A 24 -5.91 -0.54 8.38
C LEU A 24 -7.38 -0.79 8.01
N THR A 25 -7.95 0.11 7.20
CA THR A 25 -9.28 -0.12 6.63
C THR A 25 -9.21 -1.20 5.54
N GLN A 26 -10.36 -1.80 5.21
CA GLN A 26 -10.42 -2.83 4.16
C GLN A 26 -9.87 -2.33 2.82
N ASN A 27 -10.21 -1.11 2.43
CA ASN A 27 -9.71 -0.49 1.19
C ASN A 27 -8.19 -0.28 1.21
N GLN A 28 -7.63 0.13 2.35
CA GLN A 28 -6.17 0.26 2.52
C GLN A 28 -5.46 -1.08 2.38
N LYS A 29 -6.01 -2.14 3.00
CA LYS A 29 -5.48 -3.51 2.89
C LYS A 29 -5.51 -4.00 1.44
N GLN A 30 -6.63 -3.85 0.76
CA GLN A 30 -6.77 -4.30 -0.63
C GLN A 30 -5.79 -3.59 -1.56
N VAL A 31 -5.71 -2.25 -1.51
CA VAL A 31 -4.76 -1.50 -2.33
C VAL A 31 -3.32 -1.88 -2.02
N PHE A 32 -2.98 -2.11 -0.75
CA PHE A 32 -1.65 -2.57 -0.36
C PHE A 32 -1.32 -3.94 -0.97
N GLN A 33 -2.22 -4.92 -0.82
CA GLN A 33 -2.02 -6.28 -1.34
C GLN A 33 -1.90 -6.29 -2.87
N LEU A 34 -2.80 -5.61 -3.57
CA LEU A 34 -2.73 -5.50 -5.03
C LEU A 34 -1.44 -4.83 -5.50
N TYR A 35 -0.95 -3.84 -4.76
CA TYR A 35 0.30 -3.17 -5.10
C TYR A 35 1.52 -4.03 -4.76
N PHE A 36 1.70 -4.45 -3.51
CA PHE A 36 2.94 -5.11 -3.07
C PHE A 36 2.99 -6.61 -3.35
N TYR A 37 1.86 -7.32 -3.36
CA TYR A 37 1.83 -8.77 -3.55
C TYR A 37 1.49 -9.17 -4.99
N GLU A 38 0.60 -8.44 -5.66
CA GLU A 38 0.18 -8.75 -7.04
C GLU A 38 0.95 -7.93 -8.11
N ASP A 39 1.91 -7.09 -7.69
CA ASP A 39 2.68 -6.16 -8.54
C ASP A 39 1.84 -5.28 -9.48
N LEU A 40 0.59 -4.99 -9.13
CA LEU A 40 -0.28 -4.14 -9.95
C LEU A 40 0.14 -2.66 -9.85
N SER A 41 0.06 -1.97 -10.98
CA SER A 41 0.18 -0.51 -11.07
C SER A 41 -1.07 0.19 -10.52
N TYR A 42 -0.97 1.49 -10.24
CA TYR A 42 -2.13 2.28 -9.80
C TYR A 42 -3.31 2.29 -10.79
N SER A 43 -3.02 2.11 -12.09
CA SER A 43 -4.06 2.04 -13.11
C SER A 43 -4.79 0.69 -13.05
N GLU A 44 -4.04 -0.41 -12.96
CA GLU A 44 -4.61 -1.76 -12.83
C GLU A 44 -5.40 -1.91 -11.53
N ILE A 45 -4.89 -1.36 -10.42
CA ILE A 45 -5.63 -1.32 -9.14
C ILE A 45 -6.93 -0.54 -9.28
N ALA A 46 -6.91 0.59 -10.01
CA ALA A 46 -8.09 1.40 -10.23
C ALA A 46 -9.16 0.64 -11.03
N GLU A 47 -8.76 -0.14 -12.03
CA GLU A 47 -9.65 -1.02 -12.79
C GLU A 47 -10.24 -2.13 -11.90
N VAL A 48 -9.39 -2.84 -11.14
CA VAL A 48 -9.82 -3.93 -10.24
C VAL A 48 -10.80 -3.45 -9.17
N LEU A 49 -10.56 -2.27 -8.59
CA LEU A 49 -11.38 -1.72 -7.50
C LEU A 49 -12.50 -0.79 -8.00
N ALA A 50 -12.71 -0.68 -9.31
CA ALA A 50 -13.68 0.23 -9.93
C ALA A 50 -13.59 1.66 -9.36
N THR A 51 -12.36 2.19 -9.29
CA THR A 51 -12.04 3.51 -8.75
C THR A 51 -11.16 4.31 -9.72
N SER A 52 -10.67 5.48 -9.32
CA SER A 52 -9.73 6.26 -10.12
C SER A 52 -8.28 5.93 -9.77
N ARG A 53 -7.37 6.09 -10.73
CA ARG A 53 -5.91 5.98 -10.50
C ARG A 53 -5.44 6.89 -9.37
N THR A 54 -6.02 8.08 -9.25
CA THR A 54 -5.71 9.03 -8.17
C THR A 54 -6.18 8.51 -6.82
N ALA A 55 -7.38 7.93 -6.74
CA ALA A 55 -7.90 7.35 -5.51
C ALA A 55 -7.10 6.11 -5.07
N ALA A 56 -6.66 5.27 -6.01
CA ALA A 56 -5.76 4.14 -5.72
C ALA A 56 -4.42 4.63 -5.15
N TYR A 57 -3.79 5.62 -5.79
CA TYR A 57 -2.55 6.24 -5.31
C TYR A 57 -2.70 6.85 -3.90
N ASP A 58 -3.74 7.67 -3.70
CA ASP A 58 -3.98 8.33 -2.41
C ASP A 58 -4.29 7.32 -1.29
N THR A 59 -5.00 6.24 -1.62
CA THR A 59 -5.30 5.17 -0.68
C THR A 59 -4.03 4.43 -0.27
N LEU A 60 -3.15 4.09 -1.22
CA LEU A 60 -1.86 3.48 -0.90
C LEU A 60 -1.02 4.42 -0.04
N LYS A 61 -0.89 5.70 -0.42
CA LYS A 61 -0.13 6.70 0.34
C LYS A 61 -0.63 6.83 1.78
N LYS A 62 -1.96 6.87 1.98
CA LYS A 62 -2.58 6.88 3.32
C LYS A 62 -2.32 5.58 4.10
N CYS A 63 -2.28 4.45 3.41
CA CYS A 63 -1.93 3.16 4.00
C CYS A 63 -0.49 3.18 4.55
N LEU A 64 0.48 3.56 3.71
CA LEU A 64 1.91 3.61 4.08
C LEU A 64 2.16 4.57 5.25
N ASN A 65 1.65 5.80 5.17
CA ASN A 65 1.76 6.78 6.25
C ASN A 65 1.16 6.27 7.58
N LYS A 66 0.10 5.45 7.51
CA LYS A 66 -0.53 4.90 8.70
C LYS A 66 0.31 3.79 9.33
N LEU A 67 0.90 2.92 8.51
CA LEU A 67 1.84 1.89 8.97
C LEU A 67 3.04 2.51 9.68
N GLU A 68 3.68 3.52 9.05
CA GLU A 68 4.81 4.24 9.65
C GLU A 68 4.44 4.93 10.96
N LYS A 69 3.26 5.56 11.02
CA LYS A 69 2.77 6.23 12.23
C LYS A 69 2.51 5.26 13.38
N ILE A 70 2.12 4.02 13.09
CA ILE A 70 1.96 2.97 14.11
C ILE A 70 3.34 2.52 14.58
N ALA A 71 4.24 2.22 13.64
CA ALA A 71 5.61 1.81 13.93
C ALA A 71 6.39 2.85 14.76
N SER A 72 6.22 4.14 14.48
CA SER A 72 6.91 5.23 15.20
C SER A 72 6.39 5.46 16.63
N LYS A 73 5.27 4.84 16.99
CA LYS A 73 4.59 5.03 18.28
C LYS A 73 4.72 3.82 19.22
N MET A 74 5.27 2.72 18.72
CA MET A 74 5.65 1.55 19.53
C MET A 74 7.14 1.61 19.82
#